data_AF-A0A524CRY4-F1
#
_entry.id   AF-A0A524CRY4-F1
#
_cell.length_a   1.000
_cell.length_b   1.000
_cell.length_c   1.000
_cell.angle_alpha   90.00
_cell.angle_beta   90.00
_cell.angle_gamma   90.00
#
_symmetry.space_group_name_H-M   'P 1'
#
loop_
_entity.id
_entity.type
_entity.pdbx_description
1 polymer ?
#
loop_
_entity_poly.entity_id
_entity_poly.type
_entity_poly.pdbx_seq_one_letter_code
_entity_poly.pdbx_strand_id
1 'polypeptide(L)' 'MSEEPCPECGSTKRKIRHNKWHVKEIYCDECHICLNREEVTERTRLAEQAAQEGKLNEFWEGRYRPIDTTDRDE' A
#
# COMPACT_ATOMS: atom_id res chain seq x y z
N MET A 1 -12.75 -16.62 2.10
CA MET A 1 -11.67 -15.65 2.40
C MET A 1 -11.54 -15.62 3.91
N SER A 2 -10.39 -16.03 4.47
CA SER A 2 -10.21 -16.04 5.92
C SER A 2 -10.06 -14.60 6.42
N GLU A 3 -11.05 -14.09 7.14
CA GLU A 3 -10.97 -12.81 7.81
C GLU A 3 -10.16 -12.97 9.11
N GLU A 4 -8.83 -13.10 8.97
CA GLU A 4 -7.85 -12.41 9.80
C GLU A 4 -8.41 -11.61 11.00
N PRO A 5 -8.56 -12.09 12.25
CA PRO A 5 -8.89 -11.17 13.33
C PRO A 5 -7.80 -10.10 13.48
N CYS A 6 -8.17 -8.92 13.96
CA CYS A 6 -7.19 -7.89 14.32
C CYS A 6 -6.21 -8.44 15.38
N PRO A 7 -4.88 -8.35 15.17
CA PRO A 7 -3.92 -8.88 16.15
C PRO A 7 -4.00 -8.17 17.50
N GLU A 8 -4.35 -6.88 17.52
CA GLU A 8 -4.41 -6.09 18.75
C GLU A 8 -5.70 -6.28 19.57
N CYS A 9 -6.86 -6.34 18.91
CA CYS A 9 -8.16 -6.32 19.58
C CYS A 9 -9.06 -7.54 19.29
N GLY A 10 -8.61 -8.46 18.42
CA GLY A 10 -9.39 -9.64 18.02
C GLY A 10 -10.59 -9.37 17.11
N SER A 11 -10.91 -8.10 16.82
CA SER A 11 -12.07 -7.74 15.99
C SER A 11 -11.88 -8.12 14.53
N THR A 12 -12.93 -8.65 13.91
CA THR A 12 -13.01 -8.92 12.47
C THR A 12 -13.54 -7.74 11.67
N LYS A 13 -14.04 -6.68 12.33
CA LYS A 13 -14.55 -5.48 11.63
C LYS A 13 -13.42 -4.72 10.95
N ARG A 14 -13.55 -4.50 9.65
CA ARG A 14 -12.57 -3.77 8.83
C ARG A 14 -13.20 -2.53 8.20
N LYS A 15 -12.41 -1.47 8.09
CA LYS A 15 -12.74 -0.23 7.39
C LYS A 15 -11.76 -0.03 6.24
N ILE A 16 -12.28 0.02 5.03
CA ILE A 16 -11.47 0.23 3.82
C ILE A 16 -11.42 1.71 3.50
N ARG A 17 -10.22 2.23 3.25
CA ARG A 17 -9.96 3.58 2.76
C ARG A 17 -9.01 3.52 1.57
N HIS A 18 -8.88 4.63 0.86
CA HIS A 18 -7.85 4.80 -0.16
C HIS A 18 -7.10 6.08 0.14
N ASN A 19 -5.78 6.03 0.04
CA ASN A 19 -4.95 7.23 0.23
C ASN A 19 -4.97 8.11 -1.04
N LYS A 20 -4.19 9.21 -1.01
CA LYS A 20 -4.07 10.15 -2.14
C LYS A 20 -3.59 9.51 -3.46
N TRP A 21 -2.94 8.35 -3.35
CA TRP A 21 -2.49 7.56 -4.48
C TRP A 21 -3.46 6.43 -4.82
N HIS A 22 -4.71 6.44 -4.37
CA HIS A 22 -5.67 5.34 -4.62
C HIS A 22 -5.19 3.94 -4.13
N VAL A 23 -4.18 3.87 -3.24
CA VAL A 23 -3.75 2.61 -2.63
C VAL A 23 -4.75 2.24 -1.54
N LYS A 24 -5.21 0.99 -1.56
CA LYS A 24 -6.19 0.46 -0.62
C LYS A 24 -5.58 0.28 0.77
N GLU A 25 -6.16 0.93 1.76
CA GLU A 25 -5.79 0.83 3.18
C GLU A 25 -6.90 0.11 3.95
N ILE A 26 -6.52 -0.91 4.71
CA ILE A 26 -7.44 -1.74 5.48
C ILE A 26 -7.17 -1.47 6.95
N TYR A 27 -8.12 -0.81 7.62
CA TYR A 27 -8.03 -0.50 9.03
C TYR A 27 -8.94 -1.43 9.86
N CYS A 28 -8.57 -1.69 11.11
CA CYS A 28 -9.52 -2.22 12.08
C CYS A 28 -10.52 -1.12 12.45
N ASP A 29 -11.82 -1.42 12.46
CA ASP A 29 -12.84 -0.42 12.79
C ASP A 29 -12.90 -0.09 14.29
N GLU A 30 -12.40 -0.98 15.16
CA GLU A 30 -12.44 -0.78 16.62
C GLU A 30 -11.19 -0.05 17.13
N CYS A 31 -10.00 -0.57 16.83
CA CYS A 31 -8.74 0.02 17.30
C CYS A 31 -8.04 0.94 16.28
N HIS A 32 -8.62 1.11 15.08
CA HIS A 32 -8.13 2.02 14.03
C HIS A 32 -6.68 1.78 13.57
N ILE A 33 -6.13 0.57 13.77
CA ILE A 33 -4.80 0.21 13.26
C ILE A 33 -4.87 -0.16 11.78
N CYS A 34 -3.82 0.15 11.01
CA CYS A 34 -3.68 -0.29 9.62
C CYS A 34 -3.14 -1.72 9.58
N LEU A 35 -3.90 -2.62 8.98
CA LEU A 35 -3.65 -4.06 8.98
C LEU A 35 -2.81 -4.50 7.78
N ASN A 36 -2.86 -3.75 6.68
CA ASN A 36 -2.01 -3.95 5.51
C ASN A 36 -0.95 -2.84 5.39
N ARG A 37 -0.41 -2.37 6.53
CA ARG A 37 0.52 -1.23 6.58
C ARG A 37 1.74 -1.42 5.67
N GLU A 38 2.32 -2.61 5.65
CA GLU A 38 3.51 -2.91 4.83
C GLU A 38 3.18 -2.80 3.34
N GLU A 39 2.10 -3.45 2.90
CA GLU A 39 1.59 -3.37 1.52
C GLU A 39 1.27 -1.92 1.13
N VAL A 40 0.57 -1.17 1.98
CA VAL A 40 0.25 0.25 1.74
C VAL A 40 1.52 1.07 1.58
N THR A 41 2.50 0.87 2.45
CA THR A 41 3.77 1.61 2.43
C THR A 41 4.54 1.33 1.15
N GLU A 42 4.69 0.06 0.79
CA GLU A 42 5.38 -0.34 -0.44
C GLU A 42 4.68 0.19 -1.69
N ARG A 43 3.37 -0.03 -1.82
CA ARG A 43 2.61 0.45 -2.99
C ARG A 43 2.56 1.96 -3.09
N THR A 44 2.51 2.66 -1.95
CA THR A 44 2.57 4.13 -1.92
C THR A 44 3.92 4.62 -2.40
N ARG A 45 5.02 4.01 -1.93
CA ARG A 45 6.38 4.34 -2.38
C ARG A 45 6.53 4.14 -3.89
N LEU A 46 6.02 3.03 -4.42
CA LEU A 46 6.03 2.76 -5.87
C LEU A 46 5.18 3.76 -6.65
N ALA A 47 3.99 4.12 -6.14
CA ALA A 47 3.14 5.12 -6.77
C ALA A 47 3.82 6.50 -6.79
N GLU A 48 4.53 6.87 -5.72
CA GLU A 48 5.32 8.11 -5.63
C GLU A 48 6.45 8.13 -6.65
N GLN A 49 7.19 7.03 -6.79
CA GLN A 49 8.26 6.90 -7.77
C GLN A 49 7.72 6.95 -9.21
N ALA A 50 6.63 6.21 -9.48
CA ALA A 50 5.95 6.24 -10.77
C ALA A 50 5.43 7.64 -11.11
N ALA A 51 4.93 8.38 -10.12
CA ALA A 51 4.49 9.76 -10.31
C ALA A 51 5.65 10.69 -10.66
N GLN A 52 6.79 10.57 -9.99
CA GLN A 52 8.00 11.33 -10.29
C GLN A 52 8.51 11.07 -11.72
N GLU A 53 8.38 9.83 -12.19
CA GLU A 53 8.74 9.44 -13.56
C GLU A 53 7.66 9.77 -14.61
N GLY A 54 6.47 10.25 -14.21
CA GLY A 54 5.33 10.46 -15.11
C GLY A 54 4.66 9.16 -15.59
N LYS A 55 4.94 8.04 -14.93
CA LYS A 55 4.51 6.67 -15.29
C LYS A 55 3.41 6.11 -14.37
N LEU A 56 2.63 6.98 -13.73
CA LEU A 56 1.49 6.58 -12.87
C LEU A 56 0.53 5.63 -13.57
N ASN A 57 0.23 5.86 -14.85
CA ASN A 57 -0.64 4.98 -15.63
C ASN A 57 -0.07 3.55 -15.75
N GLU A 58 1.23 3.43 -16.05
CA GLU A 58 1.91 2.14 -16.12
C GLU A 58 1.88 1.40 -14.77
N PHE A 59 1.91 2.13 -13.65
CA PHE A 59 1.82 1.56 -12.32
C PHE A 59 0.46 0.91 -12.07
N TRP A 60 -0.62 1.59 -12.42
CA TRP A 60 -1.97 1.06 -12.26
C TRP A 60 -2.29 -0.06 -13.25
N GLU A 61 -1.68 -0.04 -14.42
CA GLU A 61 -1.76 -1.13 -15.41
C GLU A 61 -0.88 -2.34 -15.05
N GLY A 62 -0.11 -2.27 -13.96
CA GLY A 62 0.78 -3.36 -13.52
C GLY A 62 2.02 -3.56 -14.39
N ARG A 63 2.39 -2.55 -15.19
CA ARG A 63 3.54 -2.55 -16.11
C ARG A 63 4.73 -1.75 -15.60
N TYR A 64 4.53 -0.92 -14.58
CA TYR A 64 5.59 -0.13 -13.99
C TYR A 64 6.65 -1.02 -13.35
N ARG A 65 7.89 -0.85 -13.81
CA ARG A 65 9.07 -1.40 -13.17
C ARG A 65 9.87 -0.22 -12.65
N PRO A 66 9.97 -0.03 -11.32
CA PRO A 66 10.86 0.98 -10.79
C PRO A 66 12.27 0.67 -11.32
N ILE A 67 12.97 1.70 -11.78
CA ILE A 67 14.40 1.56 -12.03
C ILE A 67 15.02 1.32 -10.65
N ASP A 68 15.65 0.16 -10.47
CA ASP A 68 16.29 -0.20 -9.21
C ASP A 68 17.48 0.75 -9.02
N THR A 69 17.27 1.87 -8.33
CA THR A 69 18.36 2.81 -8.00
C THR A 69 19.18 2.32 -6.81
N THR A 70 19.02 1.06 -6.39
CA THR A 70 19.85 0.43 -5.35
C THR A 70 21.23 0.06 -5.87
N ASP A 71 21.51 0.24 -7.17
CA ASP A 71 22.86 0.20 -7.76
C ASP A 71 23.53 1.60 -7.71
N ARG A 72 23.48 2.24 -6.55
CA ARG A 72 24.41 3.32 -6.19
C ARG A 72 25.42 2.73 -5.21
N ASP A 73 26.17 1.75 -5.70
CA ASP A 73 27.49 1.44 -5.19
C ASP A 73 28.42 2.63 -5.53
N GLU A 74 29.37 2.87 -4.63
CA GLU A 74 30.36 3.97 -4.54
C GLU A 74 29.94 5.31 -3.89
#